data_AF-A0A7S1I9F1-F1
#
_entry.id   AF-A0A7S1I9F1-F1
#
_cell.length_a   1.000
_cell.length_b   1.000
_cell.length_c   1.000
_cell.angle_alpha   90.00
_cell.angle_beta   90.00
_cell.angle_gamma   90.00
#
_symmetry.space_group_name_H-M   'P 1'
#
loop_
_entity.id
_entity.type
_entity.pdbx_description
1 polymer ?
#
loop_
_entity_poly.entity_id
_entity_poly.type
_entity_poly.pdbx_seq_one_letter_code
_entity_poly.pdbx_strand_id
1 'polypeptide(L)'
;LAPRAADVEEPPPGLQEHIVAILGTLYSRTEWPDVRLTTLTCIFQIVQTSGPVLNAQAWRTLLGTLHAAGQGNRNEVQQGFRSVQFVCADFVEQFDAGGIRLLIAAVGGYARQTVLEEKVNINLSAIQILWALADYCAQHDTVGPEHWTGLLVQLRDTVRDPRPEVRHSATKTLFMTLITHGRAVPPECWQPCVWDVLLKVLDGVHEDALRAEASERLGESTQVE
;
A
#
# COMPACT_ATOMS: atom_id res chain seq x y z
N LEU A 1 53.14 1.53 -17.45
CA LEU A 1 52.37 2.67 -16.92
C LEU A 1 50.91 2.22 -16.83
N ALA A 2 50.47 1.79 -15.65
CA ALA A 2 49.06 1.46 -15.43
C ALA A 2 48.23 2.76 -15.49
N PRO A 3 47.03 2.75 -16.09
CA PRO A 3 46.19 3.94 -16.11
C PRO A 3 45.80 4.29 -14.67
N ARG A 4 46.08 5.54 -14.30
CA ARG A 4 45.70 6.17 -13.03
C ARG A 4 44.18 6.02 -12.91
N ALA A 5 43.70 5.38 -11.84
CA ALA A 5 42.27 5.36 -11.52
C ALA A 5 41.78 6.80 -11.63
N ALA A 6 40.88 7.06 -12.59
CA ALA A 6 40.22 8.35 -12.67
C ALA A 6 39.63 8.61 -11.29
N ASP A 7 39.95 9.75 -10.70
CA ASP A 7 39.34 10.20 -9.46
C ASP A 7 37.83 10.11 -9.68
N VAL A 8 37.18 9.11 -9.06
CA VAL A 8 35.74 8.93 -9.14
C VAL A 8 35.16 10.08 -8.35
N GLU A 9 34.87 11.17 -9.04
CA GLU A 9 34.29 12.38 -8.47
C GLU A 9 33.00 11.97 -7.77
N GLU A 10 32.92 12.16 -6.45
CA GLU A 10 31.73 11.82 -5.69
C GLU A 10 30.54 12.59 -6.28
N PRO A 11 29.40 11.93 -6.50
CA PRO A 11 28.25 12.58 -7.09
C PRO A 11 27.83 13.78 -6.23
N PRO A 12 27.37 14.89 -6.85
CA PRO A 12 27.01 16.09 -6.12
C PRO A 12 25.94 15.78 -5.03
N PRO A 13 26.07 16.41 -3.85
CA PRO A 13 25.13 16.19 -2.76
C PRO A 13 23.70 16.51 -3.20
N GLY A 14 22.75 15.63 -2.86
CA GLY A 14 21.34 15.77 -3.22
C GLY A 14 20.99 15.38 -4.66
N LEU A 15 21.93 14.88 -5.47
CA LEU A 15 21.65 14.45 -6.85
C LEU A 15 20.54 13.38 -6.91
N GLN A 16 20.59 12.39 -6.01
CA GLN A 16 19.58 11.33 -5.93
C GLN A 16 18.18 11.90 -5.66
N GLU A 17 18.07 12.86 -4.74
CA GLU A 17 16.80 13.52 -4.39
C GLU A 17 16.21 14.28 -5.58
N HIS A 18 17.05 15.02 -6.31
CA HIS A 18 16.63 15.75 -7.49
C HIS A 18 16.15 14.82 -8.60
N ILE A 19 16.90 13.76 -8.91
CA ILE A 19 16.53 12.78 -9.93
C ILE A 19 15.18 12.16 -9.60
N VAL A 20 15.00 11.70 -8.36
CA VAL A 20 13.76 11.07 -7.91
C VAL A 20 12.60 12.08 -7.88
N ALA A 21 12.83 13.32 -7.46
CA ALA A 21 11.83 14.38 -7.46
C ALA A 21 11.35 14.74 -8.88
N ILE A 22 12.25 14.74 -9.86
CA ILE A 22 11.89 14.93 -11.27
C ILE A 22 10.98 13.79 -11.72
N LEU A 23 11.30 12.54 -11.40
CA LEU A 23 10.45 11.39 -11.76
C LEU A 23 9.07 11.48 -11.10
N GLY A 24 8.99 11.80 -9.81
CA GLY A 24 7.71 11.98 -9.11
C GLY A 24 6.88 13.14 -9.70
N THR A 25 7.54 14.24 -10.07
CA THR A 25 6.90 15.38 -10.74
C THR A 25 6.41 14.99 -12.13
N LEU A 26 7.23 14.28 -12.91
CA LEU A 26 6.87 13.81 -14.26
C LEU A 26 5.65 12.90 -14.20
N TYR A 27 5.63 11.94 -13.27
CA TYR A 27 4.51 11.04 -13.08
C TYR A 27 3.22 11.79 -12.72
N SER A 28 3.29 12.76 -11.80
CA SER A 28 2.11 13.47 -11.30
C SER A 28 1.59 14.58 -12.20
N ARG A 29 2.45 15.18 -13.04
CA ARG A 29 2.10 16.34 -13.88
C ARG A 29 1.76 15.97 -15.32
N THR A 30 2.20 14.82 -15.80
CA THR A 30 1.96 14.43 -17.19
C THR A 30 0.54 13.89 -17.39
N GLU A 31 -0.13 14.37 -18.44
CA GLU A 31 -1.43 13.86 -18.86
C GLU A 31 -1.30 12.51 -19.59
N TRP A 32 -0.11 12.23 -20.15
CA TRP A 32 0.18 11.11 -21.03
C TRP A 32 0.43 9.79 -20.25
N PRO A 33 -0.44 8.76 -20.40
CA PRO A 33 -0.34 7.52 -19.63
C PRO A 33 0.91 6.67 -19.92
N ASP A 34 1.40 6.70 -21.15
CA ASP A 34 2.64 6.04 -21.58
C ASP A 34 3.88 6.66 -20.92
N VAL A 35 3.89 7.98 -20.74
CA VAL A 35 4.94 8.69 -19.99
C VAL A 35 4.90 8.30 -18.51
N ARG A 36 3.69 8.21 -17.91
CA ARG A 36 3.54 7.72 -16.52
C ARG A 36 4.07 6.28 -16.36
N LEU A 37 3.72 5.39 -17.29
CA LEU A 37 4.19 4.01 -17.27
C LEU A 37 5.71 3.88 -17.45
N THR A 38 6.28 4.68 -18.37
CA THR A 38 7.73 4.75 -18.57
C THR A 38 8.42 5.24 -17.30
N THR A 39 7.85 6.25 -16.65
CA THR A 39 8.36 6.79 -15.38
C THR A 39 8.36 5.72 -14.28
N LEU A 40 7.29 4.95 -14.14
CA LEU A 40 7.22 3.83 -13.19
C LEU A 40 8.23 2.71 -13.53
N THR A 41 8.54 2.51 -14.81
CA THR A 41 9.56 1.56 -15.24
C THR A 41 10.96 2.03 -14.84
N CYS A 42 11.27 3.32 -15.01
CA CYS A 42 12.51 3.92 -14.54
C CYS A 42 12.64 3.86 -13.01
N ILE A 43 11.55 4.16 -12.29
CA ILE A 43 11.51 4.03 -10.82
C ILE A 43 11.86 2.60 -10.40
N PHE A 44 11.25 1.59 -11.04
CA PHE A 44 11.56 0.20 -10.74
C PHE A 44 13.04 -0.12 -10.96
N GLN A 45 13.63 0.32 -12.08
CA GLN A 45 15.05 0.12 -12.36
C GLN A 45 15.98 0.82 -11.34
N ILE A 46 15.61 2.02 -10.89
CA ILE A 46 16.37 2.74 -9.85
C ILE A 46 16.31 1.98 -8.53
N VAL A 47 15.13 1.51 -8.12
CA VAL A 47 14.97 0.69 -6.91
C VAL A 47 15.83 -0.58 -7.00
N GLN A 48 15.85 -1.25 -8.15
CA GLN A 48 16.63 -2.47 -8.36
C GLN A 48 18.15 -2.26 -8.33
N THR A 49 18.64 -1.14 -8.88
CA THR A 49 20.09 -0.92 -9.05
C THR A 49 20.71 -0.06 -7.95
N SER A 50 19.93 0.86 -7.40
CA SER A 50 20.40 1.93 -6.51
C SER A 50 19.67 1.96 -5.17
N GLY A 51 18.72 1.05 -4.92
CA GLY A 51 17.94 1.00 -3.68
C GLY A 51 18.75 1.13 -2.38
N PRO A 52 19.86 0.36 -2.18
CA PRO A 52 20.64 0.41 -0.95
C PRO A 52 21.32 1.76 -0.65
N VAL A 53 21.48 2.61 -1.67
CA VAL A 53 22.15 3.92 -1.53
C VAL A 53 21.16 5.08 -1.49
N LEU A 54 19.86 4.81 -1.61
CA LEU A 54 18.83 5.86 -1.54
C LEU A 54 18.63 6.31 -0.10
N ASN A 55 18.62 7.62 0.11
CA ASN A 55 18.32 8.20 1.41
C ASN A 55 16.80 8.25 1.70
N ALA A 56 16.44 8.59 2.94
CA ALA A 56 15.05 8.61 3.40
C ALA A 56 14.15 9.54 2.57
N GLN A 57 14.65 10.69 2.11
CA GLN A 57 13.84 11.64 1.34
C GLN A 57 13.56 11.15 -0.09
N ALA A 58 14.55 10.53 -0.74
CA ALA A 58 14.37 9.86 -2.02
C ALA A 58 13.33 8.74 -1.89
N TRP A 59 13.43 7.90 -0.86
CA TRP A 59 12.45 6.85 -0.60
C TRP A 59 11.03 7.39 -0.40
N ARG A 60 10.84 8.44 0.40
CA ARG A 60 9.52 9.07 0.58
C ARG A 60 8.89 9.51 -0.73
N THR A 61 9.69 10.10 -1.62
CA THR A 61 9.22 10.58 -2.93
C THR A 61 8.85 9.41 -3.85
N LEU A 62 9.67 8.34 -3.86
CA LEU A 62 9.36 7.12 -4.60
C LEU A 62 8.08 6.46 -4.09
N LEU A 63 7.95 6.26 -2.78
CA LEU A 63 6.76 5.66 -2.16
C LEU A 63 5.49 6.49 -2.40
N GLY A 64 5.59 7.82 -2.38
CA GLY A 64 4.47 8.69 -2.77
C GLY A 64 4.03 8.50 -4.22
N THR A 65 4.99 8.35 -5.14
CA THR A 65 4.72 8.08 -6.55
C THR A 65 4.09 6.70 -6.76
N LEU A 66 4.59 5.68 -6.05
CA LEU A 66 4.04 4.33 -6.08
C LEU A 66 2.64 4.25 -5.46
N HIS A 67 2.37 5.01 -4.40
CA HIS A 67 1.01 5.12 -3.86
C HIS A 67 0.04 5.70 -4.89
N ALA A 68 0.43 6.77 -5.59
CA ALA A 68 -0.39 7.36 -6.65
C ALA A 68 -0.63 6.38 -7.81
N ALA A 69 0.37 5.57 -8.18
CA ALA A 69 0.22 4.50 -9.18
C ALA A 69 -0.80 3.43 -8.80
N GLY A 70 -1.05 3.22 -7.50
CA GLY A 70 -2.13 2.36 -7.02
C GLY A 70 -3.53 2.84 -7.44
N GLN A 71 -3.69 4.13 -7.77
CA GLN A 71 -4.95 4.75 -8.20
C GLN A 71 -5.00 5.01 -9.71
N GLY A 72 -3.94 4.64 -10.45
CA GLY A 72 -3.84 4.83 -11.89
C GLY A 72 -4.64 3.82 -12.71
N ASN A 73 -4.40 3.81 -14.02
CA ASN A 73 -4.97 2.78 -14.90
C ASN A 73 -4.33 1.40 -14.64
N ARG A 74 -4.88 0.38 -15.30
CA ARG A 74 -4.41 -1.01 -15.19
C ARG A 74 -2.90 -1.20 -15.32
N ASN A 75 -2.25 -0.54 -16.29
CA ASN A 75 -0.81 -0.73 -16.53
C ASN A 75 0.02 -0.07 -15.42
N GLU A 76 -0.40 1.12 -14.98
CA GLU A 76 0.23 1.84 -13.89
C GLU A 76 0.14 1.05 -12.57
N VAL A 77 -1.05 0.49 -12.28
CA VAL A 77 -1.26 -0.39 -11.13
C VAL A 77 -0.35 -1.60 -11.17
N GLN A 78 -0.27 -2.29 -12.31
CA GLN A 78 0.55 -3.49 -12.45
C GLN A 78 2.04 -3.21 -12.25
N GLN A 79 2.56 -2.17 -12.90
CA GLN A 79 3.98 -1.81 -12.79
C GLN A 79 4.33 -1.22 -11.42
N GLY A 80 3.45 -0.37 -10.87
CA GLY A 80 3.62 0.20 -9.54
C GLY A 80 3.59 -0.89 -8.46
N PHE A 81 2.67 -1.84 -8.55
CA PHE A 81 2.61 -2.94 -7.57
C PHE A 81 3.84 -3.83 -7.63
N ARG A 82 4.34 -4.15 -8.83
CA ARG A 82 5.61 -4.89 -8.99
C ARG A 82 6.76 -4.19 -8.25
N SER A 83 6.79 -2.86 -8.30
CA SER A 83 7.78 -2.05 -7.58
C SER A 83 7.58 -2.12 -6.06
N VAL A 84 6.33 -1.97 -5.58
CA VAL A 84 6.02 -2.10 -4.15
C VAL A 84 6.36 -3.48 -3.60
N GLN A 85 6.07 -4.56 -4.34
CA GLN A 85 6.42 -5.93 -3.94
C GLN A 85 7.93 -6.09 -3.75
N PHE A 86 8.73 -5.57 -4.69
CA PHE A 86 10.18 -5.60 -4.59
C PHE A 86 10.68 -4.76 -3.40
N VAL A 87 10.11 -3.56 -3.20
CA VAL A 87 10.43 -2.72 -2.04
C VAL A 87 10.16 -3.43 -0.73
N CYS A 88 9.02 -4.11 -0.61
CA CYS A 88 8.65 -4.86 0.60
C CYS A 88 9.55 -6.09 0.84
N ALA A 89 10.09 -6.69 -0.22
CA ALA A 89 10.95 -7.86 -0.10
C ALA A 89 12.37 -7.49 0.34
N ASP A 90 12.92 -6.39 -0.17
CA ASP A 90 14.36 -6.11 -0.08
C ASP A 90 14.74 -4.90 0.79
N PHE A 91 13.81 -3.98 1.09
CA PHE A 91 14.18 -2.65 1.65
C PHE A 91 13.46 -2.21 2.92
N VAL A 92 12.52 -3.00 3.46
CA VAL A 92 11.73 -2.61 4.65
C VAL A 92 12.62 -2.23 5.83
N GLU A 93 13.70 -2.99 6.07
CA GLU A 93 14.63 -2.73 7.18
C GLU A 93 15.42 -1.41 7.05
N GLN A 94 15.46 -0.80 5.86
CA GLN A 94 16.14 0.48 5.64
C GLN A 94 15.25 1.69 5.92
N PHE A 95 13.95 1.48 6.16
CA PHE A 95 13.00 2.57 6.33
C PHE A 95 12.94 3.07 7.77
N ASP A 96 12.90 4.40 7.90
CA ASP A 96 12.45 5.04 9.12
C ASP A 96 10.91 4.96 9.25
N ALA A 97 10.39 5.39 10.40
CA ALA A 97 8.95 5.46 10.67
C ALA A 97 8.17 6.15 9.53
N GLY A 98 8.70 7.25 8.99
CA GLY A 98 8.07 7.95 7.87
C GLY A 98 7.95 7.08 6.61
N GLY A 99 9.00 6.32 6.29
CA GLY A 99 9.02 5.37 5.18
C GLY A 99 8.03 4.21 5.37
N ILE A 100 8.01 3.58 6.55
CA ILE A 100 7.09 2.48 6.87
C ILE A 100 5.63 2.96 6.76
N ARG A 101 5.31 4.14 7.30
CA ARG A 101 3.96 4.72 7.20
C ARG A 101 3.51 4.92 5.75
N LEU A 102 4.40 5.43 4.88
CA LEU A 102 4.08 5.59 3.46
C LEU A 102 3.96 4.24 2.74
N LEU A 103 4.79 3.26 3.09
CA LEU A 103 4.73 1.92 2.53
C LEU A 103 3.38 1.25 2.85
N ILE A 104 2.93 1.31 4.11
CA ILE A 104 1.61 0.80 4.53
C ILE A 104 0.49 1.45 3.70
N ALA A 105 0.52 2.77 3.52
CA ALA A 105 -0.46 3.49 2.73
C ALA A 105 -0.42 3.10 1.24
N ALA A 106 0.77 2.92 0.67
CA ALA A 106 0.94 2.45 -0.71
C ALA A 106 0.34 1.05 -0.89
N VAL A 107 0.76 0.08 -0.06
CA VAL A 107 0.27 -1.30 -0.11
C VAL A 107 -1.25 -1.37 0.07
N GLY A 108 -1.81 -0.62 1.02
CA GLY A 108 -3.26 -0.59 1.21
C GLY A 108 -4.03 0.01 0.04
N GLY A 109 -3.45 0.96 -0.70
CA GLY A 109 -4.02 1.44 -1.97
C GLY A 109 -4.17 0.32 -2.99
N TYR A 110 -3.16 -0.56 -3.10
CA TYR A 110 -3.23 -1.74 -3.97
C TYR A 110 -4.20 -2.82 -3.46
N ALA A 111 -4.33 -2.98 -2.14
CA ALA A 111 -5.28 -3.91 -1.54
C ALA A 111 -6.74 -3.57 -1.91
N ARG A 112 -7.04 -2.29 -2.15
CA ARG A 112 -8.38 -1.80 -2.50
C ARG A 112 -8.61 -1.53 -3.99
N GLN A 113 -7.67 -1.91 -4.85
CA GLN A 113 -7.79 -1.61 -6.27
C GLN A 113 -8.92 -2.44 -6.92
N THR A 114 -9.86 -1.77 -7.60
CA THR A 114 -11.00 -2.36 -8.31
C THR A 114 -10.87 -2.34 -9.83
N VAL A 115 -9.93 -1.57 -10.41
CA VAL A 115 -9.68 -1.46 -11.87
C VAL A 115 -9.39 -2.81 -12.55
N LEU A 116 -8.98 -3.83 -11.77
CA LEU A 116 -8.74 -5.19 -12.22
C LEU A 116 -9.88 -6.11 -11.77
N GLU A 117 -11.10 -5.84 -12.23
CA GLU A 117 -12.35 -6.44 -11.72
C GLU A 117 -12.29 -7.98 -11.64
N GLU A 118 -11.69 -8.65 -12.62
CA GLU A 118 -11.56 -10.13 -12.65
C GLU A 118 -10.22 -10.67 -12.10
N LYS A 119 -9.25 -9.80 -11.74
CA LYS A 119 -7.89 -10.23 -11.35
C LYS A 119 -7.51 -9.69 -9.98
N VAL A 120 -7.92 -10.42 -8.95
CA VAL A 120 -7.70 -10.08 -7.53
C VAL A 120 -6.28 -10.36 -7.01
N ASN A 121 -5.39 -10.92 -7.83
CA ASN A 121 -4.05 -11.35 -7.39
C ASN A 121 -3.24 -10.22 -6.74
N ILE A 122 -3.36 -8.98 -7.24
CA ILE A 122 -2.71 -7.80 -6.65
C ILE A 122 -3.30 -7.51 -5.27
N ASN A 123 -4.62 -7.50 -5.15
CA ASN A 123 -5.31 -7.23 -3.88
C ASN A 123 -4.91 -8.27 -2.81
N LEU A 124 -4.95 -9.56 -3.16
CA LEU A 124 -4.60 -10.64 -2.25
C LEU A 124 -3.13 -10.58 -1.83
N SER A 125 -2.23 -10.29 -2.77
CA SER A 125 -0.80 -10.12 -2.48
C SER A 125 -0.56 -8.90 -1.58
N ALA A 126 -1.26 -7.79 -1.82
CA ALA A 126 -1.16 -6.59 -1.00
C ALA A 126 -1.68 -6.83 0.43
N ILE A 127 -2.79 -7.57 0.60
CA ILE A 127 -3.28 -7.98 1.93
C ILE A 127 -2.24 -8.85 2.65
N GLN A 128 -1.58 -9.76 1.95
CA GLN A 128 -0.52 -10.58 2.53
C GLN A 128 0.70 -9.73 2.93
N ILE A 129 1.02 -8.69 2.16
CA ILE A 129 2.08 -7.74 2.53
C ILE A 129 1.65 -6.92 3.77
N LEU A 130 0.39 -6.50 3.89
CA LEU A 130 -0.10 -5.83 5.10
C LEU A 130 0.05 -6.71 6.34
N TRP A 131 -0.21 -8.02 6.22
CA TRP A 131 0.11 -8.97 7.28
C TRP A 131 1.60 -8.99 7.62
N ALA A 132 2.48 -9.12 6.62
CA ALA A 132 3.93 -9.13 6.84
C ALA A 132 4.44 -7.82 7.46
N LEU A 133 3.83 -6.68 7.11
CA LEU A 133 4.12 -5.40 7.75
C LEU A 133 3.62 -5.36 9.20
N ALA A 134 2.54 -6.07 9.55
CA ALA A 134 2.13 -6.22 10.95
C ALA A 134 3.13 -7.07 11.76
N ASP A 135 3.63 -8.16 11.17
CA ASP A 135 4.72 -8.96 11.76
C ASP A 135 5.95 -8.09 12.01
N TYR A 136 6.34 -7.27 11.02
CA TYR A 136 7.44 -6.31 11.15
C TYR A 136 7.18 -5.29 12.26
N CYS A 137 5.99 -4.68 12.28
CA CYS A 137 5.57 -3.72 13.31
C CYS A 137 5.59 -4.29 14.72
N ALA A 138 5.28 -5.57 14.89
CA ALA A 138 5.29 -6.23 16.19
C ALA A 138 6.70 -6.52 16.73
N GLN A 139 7.72 -6.50 15.87
CA GLN A 139 9.10 -6.88 16.21
C GLN A 139 10.06 -5.69 16.33
N HIS A 140 9.64 -4.48 15.93
CA HIS A 140 10.53 -3.33 15.79
C HIS A 140 10.03 -2.12 16.59
N ASP A 141 10.91 -1.58 17.44
CA ASP A 141 10.63 -0.43 18.31
C ASP A 141 10.52 0.91 17.56
N THR A 142 10.93 0.97 16.29
CA THR A 142 10.80 2.16 15.43
C THR A 142 9.35 2.45 15.03
N VAL A 143 8.42 1.57 15.38
CA VAL A 143 7.03 1.59 14.95
C VAL A 143 6.14 2.14 16.06
N GLY A 144 5.62 3.34 15.83
CA GLY A 144 4.64 4.00 16.71
C GLY A 144 3.16 3.70 16.40
N PRO A 145 2.25 4.28 17.20
CA PRO A 145 0.79 4.18 17.06
C PRO A 145 0.22 4.42 15.66
N GLU A 146 0.82 5.35 14.91
CA GLU A 146 0.40 5.76 13.58
C GLU A 146 0.53 4.64 12.54
N HIS A 147 1.48 3.72 12.72
CA HIS A 147 1.68 2.59 11.81
C HIS A 147 0.61 1.52 12.03
N TRP A 148 0.38 1.16 13.30
CA TRP A 148 -0.68 0.23 13.68
C TRP A 148 -2.06 0.74 13.24
N THR A 149 -2.34 2.01 13.53
CA THR A 149 -3.58 2.66 13.10
C THR A 149 -3.69 2.65 11.58
N GLY A 150 -2.62 3.04 10.87
CA GLY A 150 -2.59 3.04 9.41
C GLY A 150 -2.87 1.67 8.82
N LEU A 151 -2.24 0.62 9.34
CA LEU A 151 -2.38 -0.77 8.89
C LEU A 151 -3.78 -1.31 9.10
N LEU A 152 -4.32 -1.15 10.32
CA LEU A 152 -5.68 -1.61 10.65
C LEU A 152 -6.74 -0.87 9.82
N VAL A 153 -6.54 0.43 9.57
CA VAL A 153 -7.37 1.22 8.66
C VAL A 153 -7.32 0.70 7.23
N GLN A 154 -6.13 0.34 6.71
CA GLN A 154 -6.03 -0.22 5.35
C GLN A 154 -6.84 -1.52 5.24
N LEU A 155 -6.73 -2.42 6.23
CA LEU A 155 -7.46 -3.67 6.26
C LEU A 155 -8.97 -3.44 6.41
N ARG A 156 -9.39 -2.57 7.33
CA ARG A 156 -10.79 -2.13 7.51
C ARG A 156 -11.40 -1.71 6.18
N ASP A 157 -10.73 -0.82 5.45
CA ASP A 157 -11.27 -0.28 4.20
C ASP A 157 -11.34 -1.32 3.07
N THR A 158 -10.71 -2.49 3.26
CA THR A 158 -10.69 -3.60 2.29
C THR A 158 -11.74 -4.68 2.62
N VAL A 159 -12.28 -4.74 3.85
CA VAL A 159 -13.26 -5.78 4.23
C VAL A 159 -14.61 -5.63 3.52
N ARG A 160 -14.89 -4.48 2.91
CA ARG A 160 -16.11 -4.24 2.11
C ARG A 160 -15.84 -4.31 0.61
N ASP A 161 -14.74 -4.93 0.20
CA ASP A 161 -14.48 -5.17 -1.22
C ASP A 161 -15.66 -5.97 -1.83
N PRO A 162 -16.16 -5.59 -3.02
CA PRO A 162 -17.25 -6.31 -3.67
C PRO A 162 -16.89 -7.77 -3.96
N ARG A 163 -15.62 -8.06 -4.24
CA ARG A 163 -15.14 -9.39 -4.62
C ARG A 163 -14.97 -10.27 -3.37
N PRO A 164 -15.67 -11.42 -3.28
CA PRO A 164 -15.69 -12.26 -2.08
C PRO A 164 -14.31 -12.68 -1.58
N GLU A 165 -13.39 -12.99 -2.49
CA GLU A 165 -12.04 -13.45 -2.21
C GLU A 165 -11.23 -12.37 -1.48
N VAL A 166 -11.33 -11.12 -1.94
CA VAL A 166 -10.63 -9.98 -1.36
C VAL A 166 -11.19 -9.65 0.01
N ARG A 167 -12.52 -9.54 0.12
CA ARG A 167 -13.21 -9.30 1.40
C ARG A 167 -12.89 -10.37 2.43
N HIS A 168 -12.94 -11.65 2.05
CA HIS A 168 -12.65 -12.76 2.96
C HIS A 168 -11.21 -12.69 3.46
N SER A 169 -10.26 -12.48 2.56
CA SER A 169 -8.83 -12.34 2.89
C SER A 169 -8.60 -11.16 3.84
N ALA A 170 -9.14 -9.97 3.51
CA ALA A 170 -8.99 -8.77 4.35
C ALA A 170 -9.60 -8.93 5.73
N THR A 171 -10.81 -9.52 5.81
CA THR A 171 -11.49 -9.77 7.09
C THR A 171 -10.67 -10.72 7.96
N LYS A 172 -10.22 -11.85 7.38
CA LYS A 172 -9.38 -12.82 8.09
C LYS A 172 -8.09 -12.16 8.58
N THR A 173 -7.41 -11.41 7.72
CA THR A 173 -6.15 -10.75 8.06
C THR A 173 -6.35 -9.71 9.16
N LEU A 174 -7.40 -8.88 9.10
CA LEU A 174 -7.72 -7.89 10.14
C LEU A 174 -7.83 -8.53 11.53
N PHE A 175 -8.68 -9.54 11.66
CA PHE A 175 -8.89 -10.19 12.95
C PHE A 175 -7.68 -11.00 13.40
N MET A 176 -6.99 -11.68 12.48
CA MET A 176 -5.76 -12.39 12.82
C MET A 176 -4.66 -11.43 13.28
N THR A 177 -4.54 -10.23 12.70
CA THR A 177 -3.57 -9.23 13.15
C THR A 177 -3.84 -8.83 14.59
N LEU A 178 -5.10 -8.60 14.95
CA LEU A 178 -5.50 -8.27 16.32
C LEU A 178 -5.28 -9.42 17.30
N ILE A 179 -5.58 -10.66 16.90
CA ILE A 179 -5.40 -11.86 17.73
C ILE A 179 -3.91 -12.13 17.98
N THR A 180 -3.09 -12.09 16.93
CA THR A 180 -1.67 -12.46 17.00
C THR A 180 -0.82 -11.34 17.60
N HIS A 181 -1.08 -10.09 17.24
CA HIS A 181 -0.23 -8.95 17.62
C HIS A 181 -0.89 -7.96 18.58
N GLY A 182 -2.08 -8.25 19.12
CA GLY A 182 -2.78 -7.31 20.02
C GLY A 182 -1.92 -6.82 21.20
N ARG A 183 -1.01 -7.66 21.71
CA ARG A 183 -0.06 -7.25 22.77
C ARG A 183 0.99 -6.23 22.32
N ALA A 184 1.34 -6.22 21.03
CA ALA A 184 2.27 -5.27 20.43
C ALA A 184 1.58 -3.97 19.99
N VAL A 185 0.24 -3.96 19.91
CA VAL A 185 -0.53 -2.74 19.61
C VAL A 185 -0.45 -1.80 20.81
N PRO A 186 0.03 -0.54 20.63
CA PRO A 186 0.13 0.43 21.72
C PRO A 186 -1.22 0.68 22.41
N PRO A 187 -1.24 0.90 23.74
CA PRO A 187 -2.46 1.19 24.50
C PRO A 187 -3.33 2.29 23.88
N GLU A 188 -2.72 3.39 23.41
CA GLU A 188 -3.41 4.51 22.78
C GLU A 188 -4.11 4.16 21.45
N CYS A 189 -3.70 3.09 20.77
CA CYS A 189 -4.32 2.64 19.52
C CYS A 189 -5.62 1.89 19.73
N TRP A 190 -5.87 1.36 20.93
CA TRP A 190 -7.03 0.48 21.15
C TRP A 190 -8.36 1.20 21.04
N GLN A 191 -8.45 2.43 21.53
CA GLN A 191 -9.67 3.22 21.41
C GLN A 191 -9.99 3.51 19.92
N PRO A 192 -9.07 4.08 19.10
CA PRO A 192 -9.26 4.17 17.65
C PRO A 192 -9.53 2.81 16.98
N CYS A 193 -8.86 1.74 17.40
CA CYS A 193 -9.10 0.41 16.85
C CYS A 193 -10.56 -0.06 17.08
N VAL A 194 -11.12 0.16 18.26
CA VAL A 194 -12.51 -0.23 18.53
C VAL A 194 -13.47 0.66 17.73
N TRP A 195 -13.34 1.99 17.85
CA TRP A 195 -14.30 2.93 17.30
C TRP A 195 -14.17 3.14 15.80
N ASP A 196 -12.95 3.34 15.32
CA ASP A 196 -12.69 3.66 13.93
C ASP A 196 -12.43 2.42 13.08
N VAL A 197 -12.14 1.25 13.67
CA VAL A 197 -11.94 0.02 12.90
C VAL A 197 -13.07 -0.97 13.12
N LEU A 198 -13.16 -1.59 14.29
CA LEU A 198 -14.07 -2.72 14.51
C LEU A 198 -15.55 -2.34 14.38
N LEU A 199 -15.97 -1.23 14.99
CA LEU A 199 -17.35 -0.79 14.90
C LEU A 199 -17.71 -0.34 13.48
N LYS A 200 -16.81 0.33 12.75
CA LYS A 200 -17.05 0.66 11.33
C LYS A 200 -17.18 -0.57 10.43
N VAL A 201 -16.45 -1.65 10.72
CA VAL A 201 -16.67 -2.93 10.02
C VAL A 201 -18.07 -3.45 10.31
N LEU A 202 -18.48 -3.45 11.58
CA LEU A 202 -19.81 -3.93 11.99
C LEU A 202 -20.94 -3.11 11.36
N ASP A 203 -20.84 -1.78 11.42
CA ASP A 203 -21.81 -0.86 10.82
C ASP A 203 -21.92 -1.10 9.31
N GLY A 204 -20.79 -1.25 8.63
CA GLY A 204 -20.76 -1.54 7.20
C GLY A 204 -21.45 -2.86 6.83
N VAL A 205 -21.19 -3.92 7.60
CA VAL A 205 -21.86 -5.22 7.41
C VAL A 205 -23.36 -5.12 7.68
N HIS A 206 -23.77 -4.37 8.70
CA HIS A 206 -25.18 -4.15 9.02
C HIS A 206 -25.90 -3.42 7.88
N GLU A 207 -25.31 -2.36 7.32
CA GLU A 207 -25.88 -1.69 6.16
C GLU A 207 -26.01 -2.61 4.94
N ASP A 208 -25.00 -3.45 4.69
CA ASP A 208 -25.00 -4.36 3.54
C ASP A 208 -26.10 -5.43 3.69
N ALA A 209 -26.36 -5.90 4.91
CA ALA A 209 -27.48 -6.80 5.21
C ALA A 209 -28.84 -6.13 4.94
N LEU A 210 -29.04 -4.89 5.41
CA LEU A 210 -30.27 -4.14 5.17
C LEU A 210 -30.52 -3.89 3.67
N ARG A 211 -29.46 -3.61 2.90
CA ARG A 211 -29.55 -3.44 1.45
C ARG A 211 -29.97 -4.73 0.74
N ALA A 212 -29.43 -5.87 1.18
CA ALA A 212 -29.80 -7.18 0.62
C ALA A 212 -31.29 -7.49 0.85
N GLU A 213 -31.77 -7.33 2.09
CA GLU A 213 -33.19 -7.53 2.43
C GLU A 213 -34.13 -6.62 1.62
N ALA A 214 -33.75 -5.36 1.42
CA ALA A 214 -34.53 -4.42 0.63
C ALA A 214 -34.59 -4.82 -0.86
N SER A 215 -33.47 -5.30 -1.42
CA SER A 215 -33.40 -5.76 -2.81
C SER A 215 -34.26 -7.01 -3.04
N GLU A 216 -34.32 -7.94 -2.08
CA GLU A 216 -35.17 -9.13 -2.15
C GLU A 216 -36.65 -8.76 -2.20
N ARG A 217 -37.10 -7.86 -1.31
CA ARG A 217 -38.50 -7.40 -1.27
C ARG A 217 -38.95 -6.71 -2.56
N LEU A 218 -38.06 -5.92 -3.18
CA LEU A 218 -38.32 -5.26 -4.47
C LEU A 218 -38.43 -6.29 -5.61
N GLY A 219 -37.54 -7.29 -5.63
CA GLY A 219 -37.58 -8.38 -6.60
C GLY A 219 -38.87 -9.20 -6.53
N GLU A 220 -39.34 -9.50 -5.32
CA GLU A 220 -40.62 -10.19 -5.10
C GLU A 220 -41.82 -9.36 -5.57
N SER A 221 -41.83 -8.04 -5.30
CA SER A 221 -42.93 -7.17 -5.74
C SER A 221 -43.04 -7.03 -7.27
N THR A 222 -41.93 -7.16 -8.00
CA THR A 222 -41.89 -7.04 -9.47
C THR A 222 -42.28 -8.35 -10.18
N GLN A 223 -42.22 -9.49 -9.49
CA GLN A 223 -42.64 -10.80 -10.04
C GLN A 223 -44.13 -11.09 -9.90
N VAL A 224 -44.84 -10.26 -9.12
CA VAL A 224 -46.27 -10.44 -8.81
C VAL A 224 -47.17 -9.52 -9.67
N GLU A 225 -46.59 -8.58 -10.42
CA GLU A 225 -47.27 -7.78 -11.47
C GLU A 225 -47.15 -8.41 -12.86
#